data_AF-A0A536BJL1-F1
#
_entry.id   AF-A0A536BJL1-F1
#
_cell.length_a   1.000
_cell.length_b   1.000
_cell.length_c   1.000
_cell.angle_alpha   90.00
_cell.angle_beta   90.00
_cell.angle_gamma   90.00
#
_symmetry.space_group_name_H-M   'P 1'
#
loop_
_entity.id
_entity.type
_entity.pdbx_description
1 polymer ?
#
loop_
_entity_poly.entity_id
_entity_poly.type
_entity_poly.pdbx_seq_one_letter_code
_entity_poly.pdbx_strand_id
1 'polypeptide(L)'
;MAVTEEILGQFLGDETFPVSWESEVEKDFFWVYDDLHIPHPVSPMFFDIGGWWLSCDHMFRRFGTPFAVDWLAKNVNGYVYTTAIPADPLLRIEGTEYSARYEARVPRDATFAETMGAYLDTVLPVYGRDFADWWRDRLRPEMERNFAYLEERLDAADAMSLADVACLLEDAIDIHDRHWKIHWMLNFAQLSATLKLRAVMEKTRGKVDEELLGRLQNSASDRNWDSIEALWRMKNEVRDDTELRAAFSSEGAPEIARSLKVSERGRRFIAERVEPYQREFGWHAVWSHEFIFPTVREQMEPVLELIHGYLATDYDFPGAIEAMRLDIQAASREILEGLTGDALEEMRAANAVNLRMAPLTPDHHFYIDQGANAHLRLVLMEVGRKLVDAGRLDAPDDVMFLRYNELRSLIGSADVLDARGIAAARRREREEARKIQPRDWVGTVTPSQLAFPYLVNWGYPDRFHRKQSEDRTVITGIAGS
;
A
#
# COMPACT_ATOMS: atom_id res chain seq x y z
N MET A 1 27.28 12.40 -9.11
CA MET A 1 27.91 13.26 -10.14
C MET A 1 27.35 14.65 -9.95
N ALA A 2 28.14 15.71 -10.18
CA ALA A 2 27.58 17.07 -10.12
C ALA A 2 26.40 17.19 -11.09
N VAL A 3 25.30 17.79 -10.63
CA VAL A 3 24.12 18.08 -11.46
C VAL A 3 24.57 18.83 -12.72
N THR A 4 24.44 18.19 -13.89
CA THR A 4 24.81 18.76 -15.19
C THR A 4 23.65 19.44 -15.90
N GLU A 5 22.43 19.13 -15.47
CA GLU A 5 21.20 19.74 -15.98
C GLU A 5 20.89 21.08 -15.27
N GLU A 6 19.98 21.85 -15.85
CA GLU A 6 19.44 23.04 -15.17
C GLU A 6 18.80 22.66 -13.83
N ILE A 7 19.10 23.41 -12.77
CA ILE A 7 18.43 23.26 -11.48
C ILE A 7 17.12 24.05 -11.52
N LEU A 8 15.99 23.34 -11.58
CA LEU A 8 14.65 23.93 -11.55
C LEU A 8 14.25 24.41 -10.15
N GLY A 9 14.76 23.73 -9.12
CA GLY A 9 14.51 24.06 -7.72
C GLY A 9 15.48 23.34 -6.80
N GLN A 10 15.79 23.95 -5.66
CA GLN A 10 16.65 23.32 -4.65
C GLN A 10 16.19 23.70 -3.25
N PHE A 11 16.07 22.70 -2.38
CA PHE A 11 15.80 22.87 -0.95
C PHE A 11 16.62 21.84 -0.16
N LEU A 12 17.73 22.28 0.43
CA LEU A 12 18.65 21.40 1.16
C LEU A 12 18.43 21.41 2.68
N GLY A 13 17.33 22.02 3.14
CA GLY A 13 17.02 22.25 4.55
C GLY A 13 17.26 23.68 5.00
N ASP A 14 16.49 24.11 5.99
CA ASP A 14 16.65 25.41 6.68
C ASP A 14 16.33 25.26 8.18
N GLU A 15 16.29 26.38 8.91
CA GLU A 15 15.99 26.36 10.36
C GLU A 15 14.58 25.84 10.69
N THR A 16 13.62 25.97 9.76
CA THR A 16 12.22 25.59 9.94
C THR A 16 11.94 24.15 9.54
N PHE A 17 12.71 23.63 8.59
CA PHE A 17 12.65 22.24 8.14
C PHE A 17 14.09 21.76 7.86
N PRO A 18 14.84 21.37 8.91
CA PRO A 18 16.20 20.87 8.73
C PRO A 18 16.17 19.54 7.99
N VAL A 19 17.18 19.29 7.16
CA VAL A 19 17.35 18.02 6.44
C VAL A 19 18.76 17.50 6.70
N SER A 20 18.83 16.26 7.19
CA SER A 20 20.09 15.52 7.30
C SER A 20 20.39 14.80 5.99
N TRP A 21 21.64 14.92 5.54
CA TRP A 21 22.14 14.32 4.30
C TRP A 21 23.30 13.39 4.64
N GLU A 22 23.21 12.10 4.30
CA GLU A 22 24.27 11.12 4.59
C GLU A 22 25.46 11.27 3.63
N SER A 23 25.25 11.90 2.47
CA SER A 23 26.30 12.22 1.51
C SER A 23 25.97 13.47 0.69
N GLU A 24 26.98 14.05 0.04
CA GLU A 24 26.75 15.14 -0.93
C GLU A 24 25.92 14.67 -2.14
N VAL A 25 26.04 13.38 -2.53
CA VAL A 25 25.29 12.83 -3.68
C VAL A 25 23.79 12.85 -3.41
N GLU A 26 23.33 12.62 -2.17
CA GLU A 26 21.89 12.67 -1.87
C GLU A 26 21.28 14.05 -2.17
N LYS A 27 22.05 15.13 -1.99
CA LYS A 27 21.56 16.50 -2.22
C LYS A 27 21.23 16.78 -3.69
N ASP A 28 21.85 16.02 -4.60
CA ASP A 28 21.63 16.12 -6.05
C ASP A 28 20.30 15.47 -6.48
N PHE A 29 19.62 14.73 -5.59
CA PHE A 29 18.40 14.00 -5.89
C PHE A 29 17.13 14.79 -5.57
N PHE A 30 16.09 14.53 -6.36
CA PHE A 30 14.74 15.01 -6.11
C PHE A 30 14.01 14.02 -5.21
N TRP A 31 13.80 14.38 -3.95
CA TRP A 31 13.15 13.54 -2.96
C TRP A 31 11.71 14.00 -2.76
N VAL A 32 10.75 13.14 -3.09
CA VAL A 32 9.31 13.42 -3.02
C VAL A 32 8.73 12.85 -1.75
N TYR A 33 7.95 13.65 -1.02
CA TYR A 33 7.20 13.19 0.14
C TYR A 33 6.11 12.20 -0.29
N ASP A 34 6.09 11.02 0.33
CA ASP A 34 5.08 10.00 0.06
C ASP A 34 3.82 10.18 0.90
N ASP A 35 3.03 11.22 0.59
CA ASP A 35 1.73 11.45 1.23
C ASP A 35 0.59 10.61 0.68
N LEU A 36 0.80 9.94 -0.46
CA LEU A 36 -0.16 9.03 -1.06
C LEU A 36 -0.35 7.79 -0.18
N HIS A 37 0.75 7.19 0.28
CA HIS A 37 0.73 5.96 1.06
C HIS A 37 0.99 6.20 2.55
N ILE A 38 1.90 7.12 2.89
CA ILE A 38 2.44 7.30 4.25
C ILE A 38 2.34 8.78 4.67
N PRO A 39 1.11 9.32 4.84
CA PRO A 39 0.88 10.73 5.15
C PRO A 39 1.25 11.13 6.59
N HIS A 40 1.79 10.22 7.37
CA HIS A 40 2.05 10.40 8.79
C HIS A 40 3.49 10.01 9.14
N PRO A 41 4.03 10.51 10.27
CA PRO A 41 5.33 10.10 10.73
C PRO A 41 5.42 8.57 10.86
N VAL A 42 6.50 8.00 10.35
CA VAL A 42 6.68 6.55 10.23
C VAL A 42 7.37 5.95 11.45
N SER A 43 7.02 4.73 11.82
CA SER A 43 7.74 3.96 12.83
C SER A 43 9.07 3.41 12.29
N PRO A 44 10.11 3.29 13.13
CA PRO A 44 11.38 2.71 12.72
C PRO A 44 11.24 1.30 12.15
N MET A 45 10.39 0.45 12.74
CA MET A 45 10.20 -0.92 12.25
C MET A 45 9.61 -0.92 10.85
N PHE A 46 8.53 -0.17 10.61
CA PHE A 46 7.93 -0.11 9.28
C PHE A 46 8.91 0.44 8.23
N PHE A 47 9.64 1.51 8.56
CA PHE A 47 10.61 2.07 7.63
C PHE A 47 11.71 1.06 7.24
N ASP A 48 12.06 0.14 8.13
CA ASP A 48 13.17 -0.77 7.93
C ASP A 48 12.79 -2.05 7.17
N ILE A 49 11.55 -2.53 7.33
CA ILE A 49 11.12 -3.84 6.76
C ILE A 49 9.75 -3.83 6.06
N GLY A 50 8.99 -2.74 6.14
CA GLY A 50 7.60 -2.67 5.65
C GLY A 50 7.38 -1.80 4.42
N GLY A 51 8.36 -0.98 4.04
CA GLY A 51 8.24 -0.02 2.95
C GLY A 51 8.08 -0.68 1.58
N TRP A 52 7.19 -0.14 0.75
CA TRP A 52 7.00 -0.60 -0.63
C TRP A 52 8.28 -0.45 -1.48
N TRP A 53 9.13 0.54 -1.16
CA TRP A 53 10.38 0.82 -1.86
C TRP A 53 11.40 -0.33 -1.78
N LEU A 54 11.31 -1.18 -0.75
CA LEU A 54 12.24 -2.29 -0.49
C LEU A 54 12.32 -3.33 -1.62
N SER A 55 11.33 -3.33 -2.52
CA SER A 55 11.27 -4.27 -3.65
C SER A 55 11.14 -3.58 -5.01
N CYS A 56 11.30 -2.26 -5.09
CA CYS A 56 11.22 -1.51 -6.34
C CYS A 56 12.33 -1.90 -7.33
N ASP A 57 13.51 -2.29 -6.85
CA ASP A 57 14.58 -2.83 -7.69
C ASP A 57 14.11 -4.04 -8.52
N HIS A 58 13.24 -4.88 -7.93
CA HIS A 58 12.64 -6.02 -8.62
C HIS A 58 11.81 -5.57 -9.82
N MET A 59 11.00 -4.52 -9.65
CA MET A 59 10.19 -3.94 -10.71
C MET A 59 11.07 -3.55 -11.90
N PHE A 60 12.05 -2.69 -11.66
CA PHE A 60 12.92 -2.17 -12.71
C PHE A 60 13.73 -3.27 -13.39
N ARG A 61 14.32 -4.19 -12.61
CA ARG A 61 15.09 -5.33 -13.14
C ARG A 61 14.22 -6.30 -13.94
N ARG A 62 12.98 -6.54 -13.52
CA ARG A 62 12.08 -7.51 -14.15
C ARG A 62 11.60 -7.04 -15.51
N PHE A 63 11.32 -5.75 -15.63
CA PHE A 63 10.80 -5.14 -16.85
C PHE A 63 11.89 -4.52 -17.74
N GLY A 64 13.10 -4.32 -17.24
CA GLY A 64 14.20 -3.73 -18.01
C GLY A 64 13.93 -2.26 -18.32
N THR A 65 13.52 -1.48 -17.33
CA THR A 65 13.14 -0.08 -17.53
C THR A 65 14.35 0.80 -17.86
N PRO A 66 14.28 1.67 -18.89
CA PRO A 66 15.40 2.53 -19.26
C PRO A 66 15.49 3.82 -18.42
N PHE A 67 14.42 4.18 -17.71
CA PHE A 67 14.27 5.46 -17.03
C PHE A 67 14.63 5.44 -15.53
N ALA A 68 14.68 4.25 -14.92
CA ALA A 68 15.08 4.06 -13.53
C ALA A 68 15.51 2.59 -13.31
N VAL A 69 16.33 2.37 -12.28
CA VAL A 69 16.91 1.05 -11.94
C VAL A 69 16.76 0.67 -10.47
N ASP A 70 16.50 1.65 -9.60
CA ASP A 70 16.26 1.45 -8.18
C ASP A 70 15.37 2.59 -7.62
N TRP A 71 14.89 2.44 -6.40
CA TRP A 71 14.11 3.46 -5.68
C TRP A 71 14.52 3.51 -4.21
N LEU A 72 15.06 4.64 -3.78
CA LEU A 72 15.49 4.82 -2.39
C LEU A 72 14.46 5.60 -1.59
N ALA A 73 14.44 5.35 -0.27
CA ALA A 73 13.69 6.13 0.69
C ALA A 73 14.61 6.69 1.79
N LYS A 74 14.22 7.84 2.34
CA LYS A 74 14.83 8.43 3.53
C LYS A 74 13.74 8.99 4.45
N ASN A 75 14.01 8.93 5.75
CA ASN A 75 13.16 9.56 6.76
C ASN A 75 13.67 10.99 7.02
N VAL A 76 12.82 11.99 6.76
CA VAL A 76 13.11 13.40 7.06
C VAL A 76 12.06 13.91 8.04
N ASN A 77 12.49 14.23 9.26
CA ASN A 77 11.63 14.75 10.32
C ASN A 77 10.41 13.85 10.63
N GLY A 78 10.59 12.53 10.50
CA GLY A 78 9.54 11.54 10.72
C GLY A 78 8.83 11.09 9.43
N TYR A 79 8.95 11.82 8.32
CA TYR A 79 8.18 11.54 7.09
C TYR A 79 9.03 10.84 6.04
N VAL A 80 8.39 9.99 5.23
CA VAL A 80 9.06 9.22 4.18
C VAL A 80 9.19 10.05 2.92
N TYR A 81 10.43 10.26 2.49
CA TYR A 81 10.75 10.85 1.20
C TYR A 81 11.41 9.80 0.32
N THR A 82 11.04 9.75 -0.95
CA THR A 82 11.56 8.73 -1.88
C THR A 82 12.14 9.37 -3.13
N THR A 83 13.06 8.66 -3.79
CA THR A 83 13.67 9.11 -5.05
C THR A 83 13.97 7.92 -5.96
N ALA A 84 13.69 8.09 -7.25
CA ALA A 84 14.04 7.11 -8.27
C ALA A 84 15.50 7.26 -8.68
N ILE A 85 16.16 6.13 -8.88
CA ILE A 85 17.58 6.06 -9.21
C ILE A 85 17.76 5.86 -10.72
N PRO A 86 18.48 6.76 -11.42
CA PRO A 86 18.72 6.63 -12.85
C PRO A 86 19.73 5.52 -13.16
N ALA A 87 19.73 5.07 -14.41
CA ALA A 87 20.63 4.04 -14.91
C ALA A 87 22.09 4.54 -15.13
N ASP A 88 22.70 5.15 -14.12
CA ASP A 88 24.08 5.67 -14.17
C ASP A 88 25.08 4.68 -13.54
N PRO A 89 25.99 4.06 -14.31
CA PRO A 89 26.94 3.07 -13.79
C PRO A 89 27.96 3.64 -12.79
N LEU A 90 28.16 4.96 -12.78
CA LEU A 90 29.10 5.63 -11.88
C LEU A 90 28.45 6.15 -10.59
N LEU A 91 27.12 6.13 -10.51
CA LEU A 91 26.40 6.59 -9.34
C LEU A 91 26.68 5.69 -8.13
N ARG A 92 27.01 6.32 -7.01
CA ARG A 92 27.16 5.68 -5.70
C ARG A 92 26.32 6.47 -4.71
N ILE A 93 25.21 5.89 -4.30
CA ILE A 93 24.29 6.45 -3.32
C ILE A 93 23.83 5.32 -2.41
N GLU A 94 23.91 5.56 -1.10
CA GLU A 94 23.53 4.57 -0.10
C GLU A 94 22.02 4.64 0.19
N GLY A 95 21.41 3.48 0.36
CA GLY A 95 20.11 3.30 0.98
C GLY A 95 20.22 2.51 2.29
N THR A 96 19.10 2.36 2.98
CA THR A 96 19.00 1.53 4.18
C THR A 96 17.78 0.63 4.13
N GLU A 97 17.95 -0.62 4.55
CA GLU A 97 16.88 -1.62 4.76
C GLU A 97 17.38 -2.67 5.76
N TYR A 98 16.48 -3.28 6.53
CA TYR A 98 16.84 -4.31 7.52
C TYR A 98 18.00 -3.88 8.45
N SER A 99 18.05 -2.60 8.82
CA SER A 99 19.10 -1.96 9.62
C SER A 99 20.50 -2.12 9.02
N ALA A 100 20.59 -2.29 7.70
CA ALA A 100 21.81 -2.44 6.93
C ALA A 100 21.89 -1.35 5.86
N ARG A 101 23.13 -0.96 5.53
CA ARG A 101 23.42 -0.06 4.41
C ARG A 101 23.61 -0.87 3.14
N TYR A 102 23.08 -0.38 2.04
CA TYR A 102 23.35 -0.92 0.70
C TYR A 102 23.59 0.22 -0.28
N GLU A 103 24.28 -0.04 -1.39
CA GLU A 103 24.35 0.91 -2.50
C GLU A 103 23.25 0.61 -3.51
N ALA A 104 22.62 1.65 -4.04
CA ALA A 104 21.59 1.50 -5.07
C ALA A 104 22.07 0.65 -6.26
N ARG A 105 21.17 -0.19 -6.78
CA ARG A 105 21.46 -1.06 -7.92
C ARG A 105 21.55 -0.25 -9.20
N VAL A 106 22.76 -0.08 -9.72
CA VAL A 106 23.03 0.58 -11.01
C VAL A 106 23.64 -0.39 -12.02
N PRO A 107 23.45 -0.16 -13.34
CA PRO A 107 24.06 -1.01 -14.36
C PRO A 107 25.59 -0.93 -14.33
N ARG A 108 26.27 -1.88 -14.97
CA ARG A 108 27.74 -1.87 -15.07
C ARG A 108 28.27 -1.04 -16.24
N ASP A 109 27.44 -0.83 -17.27
CA ASP A 109 27.80 -0.08 -18.47
C ASP A 109 26.76 1.01 -18.75
N ALA A 110 27.18 2.04 -19.48
CA ALA A 110 26.36 3.21 -19.79
C ALA A 110 25.33 2.97 -20.91
N THR A 111 25.37 1.81 -21.59
CA THR A 111 24.49 1.52 -22.73
C THR A 111 23.17 0.87 -22.30
N PHE A 112 22.98 0.62 -21.00
CA PHE A 112 21.79 -0.01 -20.45
C PHE A 112 20.50 0.72 -20.87
N ALA A 113 20.41 2.03 -20.63
CA ALA A 113 19.19 2.79 -20.94
C ALA A 113 18.87 2.79 -22.46
N GLU A 114 19.89 2.81 -23.31
CA GLU A 114 19.74 2.79 -24.77
C GLU A 114 19.29 1.43 -25.32
N THR A 115 19.66 0.34 -24.63
CA THR A 115 19.47 -1.02 -25.14
C THR A 115 18.27 -1.74 -24.53
N MET A 116 17.85 -1.37 -23.32
CA MET A 116 16.80 -2.11 -22.59
C MET A 116 15.36 -1.73 -22.97
N GLY A 117 15.14 -0.54 -23.55
CA GLY A 117 13.79 -0.11 -23.97
C GLY A 117 13.08 -1.13 -24.87
N ALA A 118 13.81 -1.73 -25.83
CA ALA A 118 13.25 -2.74 -26.72
C ALA A 118 12.79 -4.02 -26.00
N TYR A 119 13.46 -4.39 -24.90
CA TYR A 119 13.03 -5.51 -24.07
C TYR A 119 11.73 -5.18 -23.35
N LEU A 120 11.64 -4.00 -22.71
CA LEU A 120 10.42 -3.51 -22.06
C LEU A 120 9.23 -3.54 -23.04
N ASP A 121 9.40 -2.96 -24.23
CA ASP A 121 8.37 -2.90 -25.28
C ASP A 121 7.93 -4.29 -25.75
N THR A 122 8.83 -5.27 -25.72
CA THR A 122 8.55 -6.66 -26.11
C THR A 122 7.77 -7.41 -25.03
N VAL A 123 8.16 -7.28 -23.75
CA VAL A 123 7.61 -8.12 -22.67
C VAL A 123 6.39 -7.50 -22.02
N LEU A 124 6.32 -6.19 -21.88
CA LEU A 124 5.25 -5.50 -21.14
C LEU A 124 3.84 -5.81 -21.71
N PRO A 125 3.62 -5.88 -23.04
CA PRO A 125 2.33 -6.28 -23.60
C PRO A 125 1.91 -7.72 -23.26
N VAL A 126 2.87 -8.63 -23.03
CA VAL A 126 2.58 -10.01 -22.58
C VAL A 126 2.02 -9.98 -21.17
N TYR A 127 2.62 -9.20 -20.27
CA TYR A 127 2.06 -8.96 -18.94
C TYR A 127 0.65 -8.36 -19.04
N GLY A 128 0.46 -7.28 -19.80
CA GLY A 128 -0.87 -6.67 -19.96
C GLY A 128 -1.96 -7.64 -20.45
N ARG A 129 -1.61 -8.59 -21.33
CA ARG A 129 -2.56 -9.58 -21.87
C ARG A 129 -2.86 -10.74 -20.92
N ASP A 130 -1.84 -11.28 -20.27
CA ASP A 130 -1.90 -12.58 -19.59
C ASP A 130 -1.95 -12.46 -18.06
N PHE A 131 -1.66 -11.28 -17.50
CA PHE A 131 -1.50 -11.13 -16.04
C PHE A 131 -2.77 -11.44 -15.26
N ALA A 132 -3.96 -11.13 -15.79
CA ALA A 132 -5.22 -11.51 -15.15
C ALA A 132 -5.36 -13.04 -14.95
N ASP A 133 -4.87 -13.85 -15.88
CA ASP A 133 -4.85 -15.31 -15.72
C ASP A 133 -3.76 -15.75 -14.75
N TRP A 134 -2.57 -15.13 -14.82
CA TRP A 134 -1.50 -15.43 -13.86
C TRP A 134 -1.89 -15.06 -12.42
N TRP A 135 -2.62 -13.97 -12.25
CA TRP A 135 -3.20 -13.57 -10.98
C TRP A 135 -4.11 -14.67 -10.44
N ARG A 136 -5.16 -15.02 -11.20
CA ARG A 136 -6.15 -16.02 -10.81
C ARG A 136 -5.55 -17.40 -10.55
N ASP A 137 -4.70 -17.89 -11.46
CA ASP A 137 -4.30 -19.29 -11.47
C ASP A 137 -3.02 -19.58 -10.67
N ARG A 138 -2.21 -18.55 -10.38
CA ARG A 138 -0.89 -18.72 -9.78
C ARG A 138 -0.59 -17.79 -8.62
N LEU A 139 -0.71 -16.48 -8.82
CA LEU A 139 -0.20 -15.48 -7.87
C LEU A 139 -1.14 -15.28 -6.67
N ARG A 140 -2.45 -15.17 -6.88
CA ARG A 140 -3.42 -15.13 -5.77
C ARG A 140 -3.38 -16.44 -4.96
N PRO A 141 -3.44 -17.64 -5.56
CA PRO A 141 -3.29 -18.88 -4.81
C PRO A 141 -1.96 -19.00 -4.05
N GLU A 142 -0.87 -18.41 -4.55
CA GLU A 142 0.41 -18.32 -3.83
C GLU A 142 0.26 -17.47 -2.56
N MET A 143 -0.33 -16.27 -2.67
CA MET A 143 -0.56 -15.39 -1.52
C MET A 143 -1.52 -15.98 -0.50
N GLU A 144 -2.61 -16.61 -0.93
CA GLU A 144 -3.58 -17.27 -0.04
C GLU A 144 -2.94 -18.41 0.77
N ARG A 145 -2.05 -19.21 0.16
CA ARG A 145 -1.30 -20.24 0.89
C ARG A 145 -0.32 -19.63 1.90
N ASN A 146 0.32 -18.53 1.53
CA ASN A 146 1.23 -17.82 2.43
C ASN A 146 0.46 -17.24 3.64
N PHE A 147 -0.72 -16.67 3.44
CA PHE A 147 -1.58 -16.19 4.53
C PHE A 147 -2.08 -17.32 5.39
N ALA A 148 -2.59 -18.41 4.81
CA ALA A 148 -3.03 -19.58 5.58
C ALA A 148 -1.91 -20.12 6.48
N TYR A 149 -0.67 -20.16 5.99
CA TYR A 149 0.50 -20.52 6.80
C TYR A 149 0.70 -19.54 7.97
N LEU A 150 0.78 -18.23 7.71
CA LEU A 150 1.00 -17.23 8.77
C LEU A 150 -0.13 -17.25 9.81
N GLU A 151 -1.37 -17.37 9.38
CA GLU A 151 -2.54 -17.46 10.25
C GLU A 151 -2.53 -18.71 11.13
N GLU A 152 -2.24 -19.90 10.57
CA GLU A 152 -2.13 -21.13 11.35
C GLU A 152 -1.04 -21.02 12.42
N ARG A 153 0.09 -20.39 12.08
CA ARG A 153 1.20 -20.17 13.02
C ARG A 153 0.85 -19.15 14.09
N LEU A 154 0.12 -18.08 13.76
CA LEU A 154 -0.39 -17.10 14.71
C LEU A 154 -1.42 -17.73 15.68
N ASP A 155 -2.34 -18.58 15.18
CA ASP A 155 -3.30 -19.30 16.02
C ASP A 155 -2.61 -20.22 17.04
N ALA A 156 -1.44 -20.76 16.69
CA ALA A 156 -0.62 -21.62 17.55
C ALA A 156 0.43 -20.86 18.40
N ALA A 157 0.47 -19.53 18.31
CA ALA A 157 1.59 -18.75 18.85
C ALA A 157 1.72 -18.79 20.38
N ASP A 158 0.64 -19.05 21.11
CA ASP A 158 0.70 -19.23 22.57
C ASP A 158 1.63 -20.37 23.00
N ALA A 159 1.72 -21.43 22.19
CA ALA A 159 2.61 -22.56 22.43
C ALA A 159 4.06 -22.34 21.93
N MET A 160 4.29 -21.28 21.16
CA MET A 160 5.59 -20.95 20.57
C MET A 160 6.48 -20.21 21.58
N SER A 161 7.79 -20.49 21.56
CA SER A 161 8.78 -19.70 22.28
C SER A 161 9.07 -18.37 21.55
N LEU A 162 9.74 -17.43 22.22
CA LEU A 162 10.20 -16.20 21.56
C LEU A 162 11.08 -16.49 20.33
N ALA A 163 11.92 -17.54 20.39
CA ALA A 163 12.76 -17.92 19.27
C ALA A 163 11.94 -18.50 18.10
N ASP A 164 10.88 -19.25 18.39
CA ASP A 164 10.00 -19.79 17.34
C ASP A 164 9.24 -18.66 16.62
N VAL A 165 8.73 -17.67 17.37
CA VAL A 165 8.06 -16.49 16.79
C VAL A 165 9.06 -15.61 16.04
N ALA A 166 10.31 -15.50 16.52
CA ALA A 166 11.36 -14.80 15.78
C ALA A 166 11.67 -15.47 14.43
N CYS A 167 11.64 -16.80 14.33
CA CYS A 167 11.76 -17.48 13.04
C CYS A 167 10.54 -17.20 12.14
N LEU A 168 9.33 -17.20 12.72
CA LEU A 168 8.11 -16.84 11.99
C LEU A 168 8.16 -15.39 11.45
N LEU A 169 8.82 -14.47 12.16
CA LEU A 169 9.03 -13.11 11.69
C LEU A 169 9.87 -13.08 10.39
N GLU A 170 10.93 -13.88 10.32
CA GLU A 170 11.73 -13.98 9.09
C GLU A 170 10.91 -14.56 7.92
N ASP A 171 10.10 -15.60 8.18
CA ASP A 171 9.18 -16.14 7.17
C ASP A 171 8.17 -15.08 6.71
N ALA A 172 7.64 -14.27 7.64
CA ALA A 172 6.68 -13.22 7.34
C ALA A 172 7.32 -12.08 6.51
N ILE A 173 8.58 -11.75 6.76
CA ILE A 173 9.36 -10.78 5.96
C ILE A 173 9.56 -11.32 4.54
N ASP A 174 9.98 -12.58 4.39
CA ASP A 174 10.16 -13.22 3.07
C ASP A 174 8.84 -13.26 2.28
N ILE A 175 7.73 -13.56 2.96
CA ILE A 175 6.39 -13.54 2.36
C ILE A 175 5.99 -12.13 1.94
N HIS A 176 6.21 -11.13 2.80
CA HIS A 176 5.91 -9.73 2.52
C HIS A 176 6.68 -9.22 1.30
N ASP A 177 8.00 -9.44 1.26
CA ASP A 177 8.85 -9.11 0.11
C ASP A 177 8.33 -9.78 -1.18
N ARG A 178 7.96 -11.06 -1.09
CA ARG A 178 7.43 -11.79 -2.25
C ARG A 178 6.10 -11.20 -2.73
N HIS A 179 5.20 -10.82 -1.83
CA HIS A 179 3.91 -10.22 -2.15
C HIS A 179 4.09 -8.85 -2.79
N TRP A 180 5.00 -8.02 -2.29
CA TRP A 180 5.33 -6.73 -2.92
C TRP A 180 5.98 -6.88 -4.30
N LYS A 181 6.81 -7.89 -4.51
CA LYS A 181 7.30 -8.23 -5.85
C LYS A 181 6.15 -8.61 -6.81
N ILE A 182 5.08 -9.23 -6.32
CA ILE A 182 3.86 -9.50 -7.09
C ILE A 182 3.11 -8.19 -7.38
N HIS A 183 3.00 -7.28 -6.41
CA HIS A 183 2.41 -5.95 -6.60
C HIS A 183 3.07 -5.24 -7.78
N TRP A 184 4.41 -5.20 -7.84
CA TRP A 184 5.12 -4.55 -8.95
C TRP A 184 4.88 -5.19 -10.31
N MET A 185 4.71 -6.52 -10.35
CA MET A 185 4.33 -7.20 -11.59
C MET A 185 2.94 -6.78 -12.07
N LEU A 186 2.00 -6.64 -11.14
CA LEU A 186 0.62 -6.23 -11.42
C LEU A 186 0.56 -4.78 -11.87
N ASN A 187 1.24 -3.88 -11.15
CA ASN A 187 1.23 -2.45 -11.42
C ASN A 187 1.68 -2.15 -12.86
N PHE A 188 2.78 -2.74 -13.31
CA PHE A 188 3.24 -2.60 -14.70
C PHE A 188 2.30 -3.29 -15.72
N ALA A 189 1.73 -4.44 -15.38
CA ALA A 189 0.74 -5.09 -16.25
C ALA A 189 -0.50 -4.20 -16.47
N GLN A 190 -0.98 -3.54 -15.41
CA GLN A 190 -2.09 -2.60 -15.47
C GLN A 190 -1.74 -1.33 -16.24
N LEU A 191 -0.53 -0.78 -16.02
CA LEU A 191 -0.01 0.33 -16.81
C LEU A 191 -0.03 -0.01 -18.31
N SER A 192 0.43 -1.21 -18.68
CA SER A 192 0.40 -1.70 -20.06
C SER A 192 -1.01 -1.74 -20.65
N ALA A 193 -1.96 -2.34 -19.93
CA ALA A 193 -3.35 -2.44 -20.36
C ALA A 193 -3.99 -1.05 -20.55
N THR A 194 -3.75 -0.15 -19.61
CA THR A 194 -4.28 1.23 -19.62
C THR A 194 -3.69 2.04 -20.78
N LEU A 195 -2.37 2.02 -20.97
CA LEU A 195 -1.72 2.72 -22.08
C LEU A 195 -2.20 2.20 -23.44
N LYS A 196 -2.41 0.88 -23.57
CA LYS A 196 -2.96 0.30 -24.79
C LYS A 196 -4.38 0.79 -25.06
N LEU A 197 -5.25 0.80 -24.06
CA LEU A 197 -6.62 1.30 -24.23
C LEU A 197 -6.63 2.79 -24.61
N ARG A 198 -5.84 3.62 -23.92
CA ARG A 198 -5.65 5.05 -24.24
C ARG A 198 -5.19 5.26 -25.67
N ALA A 199 -4.18 4.53 -26.13
CA ALA A 199 -3.67 4.63 -27.49
C ALA A 199 -4.71 4.25 -28.54
N VAL A 200 -5.51 3.21 -28.30
CA VAL A 200 -6.59 2.80 -29.21
C VAL A 200 -7.74 3.82 -29.20
N MET A 201 -8.08 4.40 -28.05
CA MET A 201 -9.05 5.51 -27.96
C MET A 201 -8.58 6.72 -28.76
N GLU A 202 -7.35 7.16 -28.55
CA GLU A 202 -6.76 8.29 -29.29
C GLU A 202 -6.80 8.03 -30.80
N LYS A 203 -6.36 6.85 -31.24
CA LYS A 203 -6.32 6.46 -32.65
C LYS A 203 -7.71 6.41 -33.31
N THR A 204 -8.72 5.88 -32.61
CA THR A 204 -10.04 5.62 -33.18
C THR A 204 -11.04 6.75 -32.97
N ARG A 205 -10.84 7.60 -31.95
CA ARG A 205 -11.74 8.70 -31.56
C ARG A 205 -11.11 10.09 -31.70
N GLY A 206 -9.79 10.18 -31.89
CA GLY A 206 -9.04 11.44 -31.98
C GLY A 206 -8.82 12.16 -30.65
N LYS A 207 -9.21 11.53 -29.53
CA LYS A 207 -8.94 11.96 -28.16
C LYS A 207 -9.13 10.81 -27.17
N VAL A 208 -8.49 10.87 -26.01
CA VAL A 208 -8.85 10.07 -24.83
C VAL A 208 -10.02 10.71 -24.11
N ASP A 209 -11.01 9.90 -23.75
CA ASP A 209 -12.13 10.28 -22.89
C ASP A 209 -11.85 9.79 -21.47
N GLU A 210 -11.41 10.69 -20.58
CA GLU A 210 -10.98 10.35 -19.22
C GLU A 210 -12.15 9.89 -18.33
N GLU A 211 -13.36 10.42 -18.55
CA GLU A 211 -14.55 10.01 -17.78
C GLU A 211 -14.95 8.58 -18.15
N LEU A 212 -15.00 8.29 -19.45
CA LEU A 212 -15.30 6.95 -19.93
C LEU A 212 -14.22 5.94 -19.51
N LEU A 213 -12.95 6.33 -19.57
CA LEU A 213 -11.84 5.49 -19.11
C LEU A 213 -11.98 5.16 -17.62
N GLY A 214 -12.28 6.15 -16.76
CA GLY A 214 -12.50 5.92 -15.34
C GLY A 214 -13.64 4.94 -15.06
N ARG A 215 -14.76 5.07 -15.78
CA ARG A 215 -15.89 4.13 -15.68
C ARG A 215 -15.51 2.70 -16.08
N LEU A 216 -14.68 2.55 -17.11
CA LEU A 216 -14.18 1.25 -17.58
C LEU A 216 -13.15 0.62 -16.64
N GLN A 217 -12.52 1.41 -15.78
CA GLN A 217 -11.56 0.94 -14.78
C GLN A 217 -12.22 0.53 -13.45
N ASN A 218 -13.53 0.71 -13.31
CA ASN A 218 -14.30 0.18 -12.20
C ASN A 218 -14.48 -1.35 -12.29
N SER A 219 -14.81 -1.97 -11.16
CA SER A 219 -15.08 -3.40 -11.04
C SER A 219 -16.38 -3.67 -10.27
N ALA A 220 -17.05 -4.76 -10.65
CA ALA A 220 -18.21 -5.33 -9.96
C ALA A 220 -17.96 -6.78 -9.51
N SER A 221 -16.69 -7.20 -9.45
CA SER A 221 -16.28 -8.57 -9.16
C SER A 221 -14.90 -8.59 -8.49
N ASP A 222 -14.80 -7.99 -7.32
CA ASP A 222 -13.57 -7.87 -6.53
C ASP A 222 -13.86 -8.04 -5.04
N ARG A 223 -12.78 -8.16 -4.25
CA ARG A 223 -12.83 -8.46 -2.81
C ARG A 223 -13.50 -7.39 -1.97
N ASN A 224 -13.60 -6.14 -2.43
CA ASN A 224 -14.31 -5.11 -1.67
C ASN A 224 -15.82 -5.39 -1.68
N TRP A 225 -16.37 -5.84 -2.82
CA TRP A 225 -17.77 -6.21 -2.91
C TRP A 225 -18.12 -7.42 -2.04
N ASP A 226 -17.22 -8.42 -1.93
CA ASP A 226 -17.39 -9.57 -1.02
C ASP A 226 -17.55 -9.09 0.44
N SER A 227 -16.71 -8.14 0.86
CA SER A 227 -16.73 -7.54 2.20
C SER A 227 -18.02 -6.75 2.46
N ILE A 228 -18.42 -5.91 1.50
CA ILE A 228 -19.66 -5.13 1.57
C ILE A 228 -20.89 -6.05 1.66
N GLU A 229 -20.91 -7.15 0.89
CA GLU A 229 -21.99 -8.13 0.96
C GLU A 229 -22.09 -8.75 2.36
N ALA A 230 -20.95 -9.15 2.94
CA ALA A 230 -20.91 -9.74 4.27
C ALA A 230 -21.45 -8.78 5.34
N LEU A 231 -21.06 -7.49 5.28
CA LEU A 231 -21.59 -6.43 6.15
C LEU A 231 -23.10 -6.24 5.95
N TRP A 232 -23.58 -6.21 4.71
CA TRP A 232 -25.00 -6.07 4.39
C TRP A 232 -25.83 -7.25 4.94
N ARG A 233 -25.32 -8.49 4.82
CA ARG A 233 -25.97 -9.67 5.41
C ARG A 233 -26.06 -9.56 6.93
N MET A 234 -24.98 -9.14 7.60
CA MET A 234 -24.98 -8.89 9.05
C MET A 234 -25.97 -7.80 9.45
N LYS A 235 -26.02 -6.69 8.70
CA LYS A 235 -27.01 -5.62 8.86
C LYS A 235 -28.44 -6.14 8.77
N ASN A 236 -28.77 -6.98 7.79
CA ASN A 236 -30.13 -7.54 7.68
C ASN A 236 -30.46 -8.48 8.85
N GLU A 237 -29.51 -9.29 9.31
CA GLU A 237 -29.70 -10.12 10.50
C GLU A 237 -30.00 -9.28 11.74
N VAL A 238 -29.28 -8.16 11.94
CA VAL A 238 -29.57 -7.20 13.02
C VAL A 238 -30.93 -6.54 12.85
N ARG A 239 -31.28 -6.13 11.62
CA ARG A 239 -32.58 -5.51 11.32
C ARG A 239 -33.72 -6.45 11.70
N ASP A 240 -33.61 -7.74 11.40
CA ASP A 240 -34.71 -8.70 11.50
C ASP A 240 -34.80 -9.39 12.88
N ASP A 241 -33.78 -9.25 13.73
CA ASP A 241 -33.71 -9.80 15.08
C ASP A 241 -33.93 -8.72 16.16
N THR A 242 -34.95 -8.88 17.00
CA THR A 242 -35.31 -7.87 18.01
C THR A 242 -34.25 -7.65 19.08
N GLU A 243 -33.50 -8.69 19.45
CA GLU A 243 -32.48 -8.61 20.50
C GLU A 243 -31.22 -7.94 19.97
N LEU A 244 -30.79 -8.29 18.76
CA LEU A 244 -29.69 -7.61 18.09
C LEU A 244 -30.03 -6.15 17.79
N ARG A 245 -31.25 -5.86 17.31
CA ARG A 245 -31.69 -4.48 17.07
C ARG A 245 -31.62 -3.63 18.34
N ALA A 246 -31.98 -4.20 19.49
CA ALA A 246 -31.83 -3.51 20.78
C ALA A 246 -30.35 -3.23 21.11
N ALA A 247 -29.44 -4.18 20.85
CA ALA A 247 -28.01 -3.98 21.07
C ALA A 247 -27.40 -2.91 20.15
N PHE A 248 -27.91 -2.78 18.92
CA PHE A 248 -27.52 -1.76 17.94
C PHE A 248 -28.29 -0.44 18.07
N SER A 249 -29.07 -0.23 19.14
CA SER A 249 -29.79 1.03 19.35
C SER A 249 -28.91 2.15 19.94
N SER A 250 -27.70 1.84 20.37
CA SER A 250 -26.69 2.82 20.83
C SER A 250 -25.88 3.38 19.66
N GLU A 251 -25.52 4.66 19.74
CA GLU A 251 -24.80 5.35 18.65
C GLU A 251 -23.29 5.01 18.57
N GLY A 252 -22.71 4.39 19.61
CA GLY A 252 -21.27 4.10 19.68
C GLY A 252 -20.93 2.62 19.55
N ALA A 253 -19.94 2.30 18.72
CA ALA A 253 -19.42 0.93 18.57
C ALA A 253 -18.98 0.28 19.91
N PRO A 254 -18.35 0.99 20.87
CA PRO A 254 -18.04 0.43 22.18
C PRO A 254 -19.28 0.03 23.00
N GLU A 255 -20.35 0.82 22.95
CA GLU A 255 -21.63 0.53 23.59
C GLU A 255 -22.32 -0.68 22.96
N ILE A 256 -22.30 -0.78 21.62
CA ILE A 256 -22.84 -1.92 20.87
C ILE A 256 -22.06 -3.18 21.27
N ALA A 257 -20.72 -3.13 21.26
CA ALA A 257 -19.87 -4.25 21.64
C ALA A 257 -20.17 -4.74 23.07
N ARG A 258 -20.33 -3.81 24.04
CA ARG A 258 -20.71 -4.15 25.41
C ARG A 258 -22.09 -4.81 25.47
N SER A 259 -23.07 -4.27 24.74
CA SER A 259 -24.44 -4.80 24.71
C SER A 259 -24.50 -6.22 24.14
N LEU A 260 -23.79 -6.47 23.03
CA LEU A 260 -23.70 -7.79 22.42
C LEU A 260 -23.06 -8.84 23.35
N LYS A 261 -22.03 -8.45 24.12
CA LYS A 261 -21.34 -9.38 25.04
C LYS A 261 -22.22 -9.84 26.22
N VAL A 262 -23.22 -9.05 26.61
CA VAL A 262 -24.11 -9.38 27.75
C VAL A 262 -25.09 -10.49 27.41
N SER A 263 -25.56 -10.55 26.16
CA SER A 263 -26.63 -11.47 25.76
C SER A 263 -26.11 -12.72 25.08
N GLU A 264 -26.85 -13.85 25.19
CA GLU A 264 -26.46 -15.09 24.50
C GLU A 264 -26.51 -14.92 22.97
N ARG A 265 -27.57 -14.26 22.47
CA ARG A 265 -27.73 -13.99 21.05
C ARG A 265 -26.64 -13.08 20.50
N GLY A 266 -26.25 -12.05 21.25
CA GLY A 266 -25.19 -11.12 20.89
C GLY A 266 -23.81 -11.78 20.87
N ARG A 267 -23.49 -12.62 21.88
CA ARG A 267 -22.26 -13.44 21.87
C ARG A 267 -22.22 -14.38 20.67
N ARG A 268 -23.35 -15.01 20.32
CA ARG A 268 -23.45 -15.85 19.13
C ARG A 268 -23.25 -15.04 17.84
N PHE A 269 -23.81 -13.84 17.76
CA PHE A 269 -23.60 -12.95 16.60
C PHE A 269 -22.11 -12.57 16.45
N ILE A 270 -21.41 -12.27 17.55
CA ILE A 270 -19.97 -12.01 17.51
C ILE A 270 -19.23 -13.23 16.96
N ALA A 271 -19.44 -14.42 17.54
CA ALA A 271 -18.70 -15.63 17.18
C ALA A 271 -19.03 -16.17 15.77
N GLU A 272 -20.28 -16.07 15.32
CA GLU A 272 -20.73 -16.66 14.06
C GLU A 272 -20.74 -15.68 12.87
N ARG A 273 -20.55 -14.38 13.12
CA ARG A 273 -20.58 -13.34 12.08
C ARG A 273 -19.38 -12.40 12.14
N VAL A 274 -19.18 -11.71 13.26
CA VAL A 274 -18.16 -10.67 13.38
C VAL A 274 -16.75 -11.26 13.33
N GLU A 275 -16.47 -12.30 14.12
CA GLU A 275 -15.16 -12.96 14.13
C GLU A 275 -14.79 -13.60 12.77
N PRO A 276 -15.70 -14.33 12.08
CA PRO A 276 -15.46 -14.78 10.71
C PRO A 276 -15.20 -13.64 9.72
N TYR A 277 -15.95 -12.53 9.83
CA TYR A 277 -15.71 -11.36 9.00
C TYR A 277 -14.32 -10.76 9.27
N GLN A 278 -13.93 -10.60 10.53
CA GLN A 278 -12.60 -10.10 10.90
C GLN A 278 -11.49 -11.03 10.39
N ARG A 279 -11.72 -12.35 10.39
CA ARG A 279 -10.75 -13.32 9.88
C ARG A 279 -10.58 -13.24 8.37
N GLU A 280 -11.66 -13.02 7.63
CA GLU A 280 -11.61 -12.95 6.17
C GLU A 280 -11.20 -11.56 5.66
N PHE A 281 -11.77 -10.50 6.24
CA PHE A 281 -11.69 -9.13 5.72
C PHE A 281 -11.03 -8.14 6.69
N GLY A 282 -10.64 -8.55 7.89
CA GLY A 282 -10.09 -7.64 8.90
C GLY A 282 -8.61 -7.30 8.74
N TRP A 283 -7.92 -7.82 7.73
CA TRP A 283 -6.48 -7.67 7.50
C TRP A 283 -6.08 -6.30 6.94
N HIS A 284 -6.64 -5.23 7.50
CA HIS A 284 -6.30 -3.85 7.13
C HIS A 284 -6.38 -2.94 8.36
N ALA A 285 -5.65 -1.83 8.31
CA ALA A 285 -5.74 -0.75 9.28
C ALA A 285 -6.33 0.51 8.61
N VAL A 286 -6.50 1.59 9.37
CA VAL A 286 -6.87 2.89 8.80
C VAL A 286 -5.78 3.43 7.86
N TRP A 287 -4.51 3.14 8.16
CA TRP A 287 -3.36 3.42 7.31
C TRP A 287 -2.56 2.12 7.17
N SER A 288 -2.69 1.45 6.03
CA SER A 288 -2.15 0.11 5.82
C SER A 288 -0.64 0.09 5.62
N HIS A 289 -0.05 1.19 5.17
CA HIS A 289 1.41 1.37 5.01
C HIS A 289 2.07 1.91 6.30
N GLU A 290 1.70 1.32 7.44
CA GLU A 290 2.34 1.57 8.73
C GLU A 290 1.93 0.49 9.74
N PHE A 291 2.89 -0.02 10.50
CA PHE A 291 2.68 -1.10 11.46
C PHE A 291 2.19 -0.65 12.82
N ILE A 292 2.07 0.64 13.17
CA ILE A 292 1.57 1.03 14.50
C ILE A 292 0.05 0.99 14.64
N PHE A 293 -0.68 1.04 13.52
CA PHE A 293 -2.13 1.17 13.56
C PHE A 293 -2.78 -0.21 13.76
N PRO A 294 -3.68 -0.37 14.76
CA PRO A 294 -4.44 -1.59 14.91
C PRO A 294 -5.25 -1.92 13.65
N THR A 295 -5.33 -3.22 13.38
CA THR A 295 -6.10 -3.76 12.27
C THR A 295 -7.55 -4.02 12.69
N VAL A 296 -8.44 -4.14 11.70
CA VAL A 296 -9.82 -4.60 11.93
C VAL A 296 -9.85 -6.07 12.39
N ARG A 297 -8.78 -6.84 12.19
CA ARG A 297 -8.59 -8.18 12.75
C ARG A 297 -8.41 -8.16 14.27
N GLU A 298 -7.84 -7.08 14.80
CA GLU A 298 -7.58 -6.87 16.24
C GLU A 298 -8.77 -6.24 16.98
N GLN A 299 -9.57 -5.42 16.29
CA GLN A 299 -10.65 -4.62 16.90
C GLN A 299 -11.97 -4.84 16.17
N MET A 300 -13.03 -5.18 16.90
CA MET A 300 -14.34 -5.46 16.30
C MET A 300 -15.17 -4.18 16.09
N GLU A 301 -14.85 -3.12 16.80
CA GLU A 301 -15.58 -1.86 16.83
C GLU A 301 -15.76 -1.25 15.41
N PRO A 302 -14.73 -1.21 14.53
CA PRO A 302 -14.92 -0.74 13.16
C PRO A 302 -15.95 -1.55 12.36
N VAL A 303 -16.02 -2.87 12.58
CA VAL A 303 -17.03 -3.73 11.93
C VAL A 303 -18.43 -3.39 12.41
N LEU A 304 -18.59 -3.20 13.72
CA LEU A 304 -19.87 -2.83 14.32
C LEU A 304 -20.34 -1.44 13.86
N GLU A 305 -19.42 -0.50 13.71
CA GLU A 305 -19.69 0.84 13.17
C GLU A 305 -20.20 0.78 11.72
N LEU A 306 -19.58 -0.03 10.87
CA LEU A 306 -20.03 -0.25 9.49
C LEU A 306 -21.43 -0.87 9.42
N ILE A 307 -21.70 -1.89 10.24
CA ILE A 307 -23.02 -2.51 10.34
C ILE A 307 -24.08 -1.48 10.79
N HIS A 308 -23.74 -0.67 11.81
CA HIS A 308 -24.61 0.39 12.30
C HIS A 308 -24.89 1.46 11.23
N GLY A 309 -23.88 1.89 10.48
CA GLY A 309 -24.04 2.81 9.35
C GLY A 309 -24.94 2.25 8.25
N TYR A 310 -24.79 0.97 7.91
CA TYR A 310 -25.64 0.30 6.91
C TYR A 310 -27.08 0.17 7.39
N LEU A 311 -27.30 -0.08 8.70
CA LEU A 311 -28.64 -0.10 9.30
C LEU A 311 -29.30 1.28 9.19
N ALA A 312 -28.58 2.34 9.55
CA ALA A 312 -29.10 3.70 9.56
C ALA A 312 -29.47 4.21 8.17
N THR A 313 -28.71 3.81 7.14
CA THR A 313 -28.92 4.20 5.74
C THR A 313 -29.84 3.27 4.96
N ASP A 314 -30.26 2.16 5.57
CA ASP A 314 -30.89 1.03 4.89
C ASP A 314 -30.15 0.60 3.62
N TYR A 315 -28.81 0.49 3.70
CA TYR A 315 -27.96 0.22 2.54
C TYR A 315 -28.45 -1.00 1.74
N ASP A 316 -28.55 -0.83 0.42
CA ASP A 316 -29.01 -1.82 -0.57
C ASP A 316 -27.83 -2.31 -1.42
N PHE A 317 -27.13 -3.33 -0.92
CA PHE A 317 -26.03 -3.95 -1.65
C PHE A 317 -26.47 -4.51 -3.03
N PRO A 318 -27.55 -5.31 -3.15
CA PRO A 318 -28.00 -5.83 -4.44
C PRO A 318 -28.22 -4.74 -5.49
N GLY A 319 -28.83 -3.61 -5.12
CA GLY A 319 -29.01 -2.47 -6.02
C GLY A 319 -27.70 -1.80 -6.39
N ALA A 320 -26.80 -1.58 -5.43
CA ALA A 320 -25.51 -0.91 -5.66
C ALA A 320 -24.60 -1.69 -6.61
N ILE A 321 -24.44 -3.01 -6.40
CA ILE A 321 -23.59 -3.85 -7.25
C ILE A 321 -24.18 -4.01 -8.66
N GLU A 322 -25.51 -4.11 -8.78
CA GLU A 322 -26.19 -4.18 -10.09
C GLU A 322 -26.04 -2.86 -10.86
N ALA A 323 -26.15 -1.71 -10.18
CA ALA A 323 -25.91 -0.41 -10.80
C ALA A 323 -24.48 -0.29 -11.32
N MET A 324 -23.47 -0.72 -10.55
CA MET A 324 -22.08 -0.75 -10.99
C MET A 324 -21.89 -1.65 -12.23
N ARG A 325 -22.47 -2.86 -12.20
CA ARG A 325 -22.41 -3.81 -13.32
C ARG A 325 -23.03 -3.22 -14.59
N LEU A 326 -24.18 -2.55 -14.46
CA LEU A 326 -24.87 -1.92 -15.59
C LEU A 326 -24.09 -0.72 -16.15
N ASP A 327 -23.44 0.07 -15.29
CA ASP A 327 -22.61 1.20 -15.73
C ASP A 327 -21.39 0.73 -16.53
N ILE A 328 -20.65 -0.26 -16.02
CA ILE A 328 -19.51 -0.87 -16.74
C ILE A 328 -19.96 -1.42 -18.11
N GLN A 329 -21.13 -2.08 -18.17
CA GLN A 329 -21.68 -2.56 -19.43
C GLN A 329 -22.10 -1.43 -20.38
N ALA A 330 -22.61 -0.33 -19.85
CA ALA A 330 -22.94 0.85 -20.65
C ALA A 330 -21.68 1.50 -21.22
N ALA A 331 -20.66 1.74 -20.38
CA ALA A 331 -19.36 2.25 -20.79
C ALA A 331 -18.70 1.36 -21.86
N SER A 332 -18.77 0.04 -21.68
CA SER A 332 -18.26 -0.92 -22.67
C SER A 332 -19.02 -0.91 -24.00
N ARG A 333 -20.31 -0.52 -24.03
CA ARG A 333 -21.04 -0.33 -25.29
C ARG A 333 -20.69 1.00 -25.94
N GLU A 334 -20.66 2.05 -25.13
CA GLU A 334 -20.34 3.43 -25.52
C GLU A 334 -18.97 3.50 -26.21
N ILE A 335 -17.93 2.88 -25.64
CA ILE A 335 -16.59 2.88 -26.24
C ILE A 335 -16.52 2.19 -27.61
N LEU A 336 -17.46 1.28 -27.91
CA LEU A 336 -17.55 0.56 -29.18
C LEU A 336 -18.50 1.23 -30.20
N GLU A 337 -19.31 2.18 -29.77
CA GLU A 337 -20.40 2.74 -30.58
C GLU A 337 -19.88 3.45 -31.84
N GLY A 338 -20.45 3.12 -33.01
CA GLY A 338 -20.08 3.70 -34.29
C GLY A 338 -18.75 3.22 -34.89
N LEU A 339 -17.98 2.38 -34.18
CA LEU A 339 -16.77 1.75 -34.76
C LEU A 339 -17.17 0.58 -35.68
N THR A 340 -16.41 0.41 -36.76
CA THR A 340 -16.56 -0.71 -37.72
C THR A 340 -15.20 -1.22 -38.18
N GLY A 341 -15.14 -2.42 -38.74
CA GLY A 341 -13.91 -3.01 -39.27
C GLY A 341 -12.80 -3.14 -38.23
N ASP A 342 -11.55 -2.89 -38.65
CA ASP A 342 -10.36 -3.04 -37.80
C ASP A 342 -10.41 -2.18 -36.54
N ALA A 343 -10.97 -0.96 -36.61
CA ALA A 343 -11.09 -0.07 -35.47
C ALA A 343 -12.00 -0.66 -34.37
N LEU A 344 -13.07 -1.35 -34.77
CA LEU A 344 -13.97 -2.02 -33.82
C LEU A 344 -13.26 -3.20 -33.13
N GLU A 345 -12.54 -4.01 -33.90
CA GLU A 345 -11.87 -5.20 -33.36
C GLU A 345 -10.68 -4.84 -32.46
N GLU A 346 -9.93 -3.79 -32.82
CA GLU A 346 -8.84 -3.26 -31.98
C GLU A 346 -9.37 -2.71 -30.65
N MET A 347 -10.45 -1.91 -30.69
CA MET A 347 -11.08 -1.39 -29.48
C MET A 347 -11.69 -2.51 -28.62
N ARG A 348 -12.37 -3.48 -29.25
CA ARG A 348 -12.94 -4.64 -28.55
C ARG A 348 -11.86 -5.42 -27.81
N ALA A 349 -10.72 -5.68 -28.46
CA ALA A 349 -9.61 -6.40 -27.85
C ALA A 349 -8.96 -5.62 -26.69
N ALA A 350 -8.75 -4.30 -26.84
CA ALA A 350 -8.19 -3.47 -25.78
C ALA A 350 -9.14 -3.38 -24.56
N ASN A 351 -10.43 -3.15 -24.81
CA ASN A 351 -11.45 -3.09 -23.76
C ASN A 351 -11.61 -4.44 -23.03
N ALA A 352 -11.58 -5.56 -23.75
CA ALA A 352 -11.64 -6.89 -23.13
C ALA A 352 -10.47 -7.16 -22.16
N VAL A 353 -9.26 -6.68 -22.51
CA VAL A 353 -8.10 -6.76 -21.59
C VAL A 353 -8.32 -5.84 -20.39
N ASN A 354 -8.75 -4.60 -20.60
CA ASN A 354 -9.01 -3.65 -19.53
C ASN A 354 -10.03 -4.19 -18.50
N LEU A 355 -11.18 -4.71 -18.96
CA LEU A 355 -12.21 -5.26 -18.08
C LEU A 355 -11.72 -6.46 -17.26
N ARG A 356 -10.77 -7.25 -17.79
CA ARG A 356 -10.15 -8.37 -17.04
C ARG A 356 -9.14 -7.89 -16.00
N MET A 357 -8.52 -6.73 -16.22
CA MET A 357 -7.52 -6.15 -15.33
C MET A 357 -8.13 -5.21 -14.28
N ALA A 358 -9.32 -4.67 -14.51
CA ALA A 358 -9.97 -3.71 -13.60
C ALA A 358 -10.17 -4.25 -12.16
N PRO A 359 -10.63 -5.52 -11.95
CA PRO A 359 -10.76 -6.06 -10.59
C PRO A 359 -9.43 -6.20 -9.83
N LEU A 360 -8.30 -6.25 -10.55
CA LEU A 360 -7.00 -6.44 -9.93
C LEU A 360 -6.53 -5.22 -9.14
N THR A 361 -7.07 -4.02 -9.41
CA THR A 361 -6.75 -2.82 -8.61
C THR A 361 -7.24 -2.96 -7.17
N PRO A 362 -8.54 -3.14 -6.90
CA PRO A 362 -9.00 -3.37 -5.54
C PRO A 362 -8.47 -4.68 -4.94
N ASP A 363 -8.33 -5.74 -5.74
CA ASP A 363 -7.85 -7.03 -5.22
C ASP A 363 -6.39 -6.96 -4.73
N HIS A 364 -5.47 -6.28 -5.43
CA HIS A 364 -4.09 -6.17 -4.94
C HIS A 364 -4.01 -5.31 -3.69
N HIS A 365 -4.83 -4.27 -3.58
CA HIS A 365 -4.93 -3.48 -2.36
C HIS A 365 -5.38 -4.37 -1.19
N PHE A 366 -6.37 -5.25 -1.41
CA PHE A 366 -6.82 -6.22 -0.40
C PHE A 366 -5.72 -7.22 0.01
N TYR A 367 -5.10 -7.92 -0.95
CA TYR A 367 -4.14 -8.97 -0.62
C TYR A 367 -2.77 -8.43 -0.21
N ILE A 368 -2.27 -7.34 -0.79
CA ILE A 368 -0.86 -6.94 -0.65
C ILE A 368 -0.73 -5.73 0.26
N ASP A 369 -1.24 -4.57 -0.16
CA ASP A 369 -1.13 -3.32 0.59
C ASP A 369 -1.74 -3.42 2.00
N GLN A 370 -2.89 -4.10 2.09
CA GLN A 370 -3.56 -4.39 3.36
C GLN A 370 -3.05 -5.71 3.93
N GLY A 371 -3.35 -6.82 3.25
CA GLY A 371 -3.11 -8.18 3.75
C GLY A 371 -1.66 -8.43 4.16
N ALA A 372 -0.68 -8.20 3.30
CA ALA A 372 0.73 -8.50 3.60
C ALA A 372 1.25 -7.65 4.77
N ASN A 373 0.93 -6.36 4.80
CA ASN A 373 1.32 -5.47 5.90
C ASN A 373 0.67 -5.86 7.23
N ALA A 374 -0.62 -6.20 7.23
CA ALA A 374 -1.34 -6.60 8.44
C ALA A 374 -0.84 -7.94 9.02
N HIS A 375 -0.51 -8.92 8.17
CA HIS A 375 0.06 -10.19 8.63
C HIS A 375 1.44 -10.00 9.25
N LEU A 376 2.32 -9.22 8.60
CA LEU A 376 3.64 -8.90 9.17
C LEU A 376 3.50 -8.14 10.50
N ARG A 377 2.58 -7.17 10.59
CA ARG A 377 2.25 -6.50 11.85
C ARG A 377 1.84 -7.50 12.94
N LEU A 378 0.95 -8.45 12.66
CA LEU A 378 0.45 -9.36 13.69
C LEU A 378 1.53 -10.34 14.19
N VAL A 379 2.46 -10.75 13.32
CA VAL A 379 3.66 -11.49 13.77
C VAL A 379 4.55 -10.62 14.66
N LEU A 380 4.79 -9.36 14.31
CA LEU A 380 5.52 -8.41 15.16
C LEU A 380 4.82 -8.19 16.52
N MET A 381 3.49 -8.05 16.55
CA MET A 381 2.71 -7.92 17.79
C MET A 381 2.89 -9.14 18.70
N GLU A 382 2.97 -10.34 18.13
CA GLU A 382 3.24 -11.55 18.90
C GLU A 382 4.67 -11.59 19.43
N VAL A 383 5.67 -11.17 18.64
CA VAL A 383 7.04 -10.96 19.15
C VAL A 383 7.03 -9.99 20.33
N GLY A 384 6.33 -8.86 20.18
CA GLY A 384 6.16 -7.85 21.23
C GLY A 384 5.54 -8.44 22.50
N ARG A 385 4.49 -9.25 22.38
CA ARG A 385 3.83 -9.93 23.51
C ARG A 385 4.81 -10.84 24.25
N LYS A 386 5.57 -11.67 23.54
CA LYS A 386 6.60 -12.54 24.15
C LYS A 386 7.70 -11.73 24.86
N LEU A 387 8.07 -10.57 24.31
CA LEU A 387 9.06 -9.68 24.94
C LEU A 387 8.51 -9.00 26.20
N VAL A 388 7.23 -8.63 26.23
CA VAL A 388 6.56 -8.14 27.46
C VAL A 388 6.48 -9.24 28.51
N ASP A 389 6.08 -10.46 28.14
CA ASP A 389 6.05 -11.61 29.04
C ASP A 389 7.43 -11.89 29.66
N ALA A 390 8.50 -11.64 28.90
CA ALA A 390 9.89 -11.72 29.34
C ALA A 390 10.40 -10.48 30.10
N GLY A 391 9.56 -9.46 30.33
CA GLY A 391 9.91 -8.23 31.02
C GLY A 391 10.88 -7.32 30.28
N ARG A 392 10.96 -7.43 28.93
CA ARG A 392 11.89 -6.68 28.07
C ARG A 392 11.27 -5.44 27.41
N LEU A 393 9.95 -5.41 27.25
CA LEU A 393 9.16 -4.25 26.78
C LEU A 393 8.03 -3.95 27.77
N ASP A 394 7.44 -2.75 27.69
CA ASP A 394 6.31 -2.35 28.54
C ASP A 394 4.97 -2.66 27.88
N ALA A 395 4.87 -2.52 26.56
CA ALA A 395 3.70 -2.88 25.76
C ALA A 395 4.08 -3.66 24.49
N PRO A 396 3.21 -4.55 23.97
CA PRO A 396 3.54 -5.33 22.77
C PRO A 396 3.85 -4.47 21.53
N ASP A 397 3.16 -3.34 21.36
CA ASP A 397 3.36 -2.43 20.22
C ASP A 397 4.64 -1.60 20.32
N ASP A 398 5.37 -1.63 21.46
CA ASP A 398 6.69 -1.00 21.57
C ASP A 398 7.71 -1.61 20.59
N VAL A 399 7.46 -2.84 20.12
CA VAL A 399 8.24 -3.51 19.08
C VAL A 399 8.34 -2.68 17.79
N MET A 400 7.31 -1.88 17.48
CA MET A 400 7.27 -1.05 16.27
C MET A 400 8.24 0.14 16.35
N PHE A 401 8.67 0.49 17.57
CA PHE A 401 9.63 1.57 17.82
C PHE A 401 11.08 1.09 17.90
N LEU A 402 11.33 -0.19 17.65
CA LEU A 402 12.68 -0.73 17.47
C LEU A 402 13.02 -0.79 15.98
N ARG A 403 14.30 -0.73 15.63
CA ARG A 403 14.79 -1.10 14.30
C ARG A 403 14.95 -2.61 14.21
N TYR A 404 15.01 -3.18 13.01
CA TYR A 404 15.06 -4.62 12.81
C TYR A 404 16.23 -5.30 13.56
N ASN A 405 17.45 -4.76 13.47
CA ASN A 405 18.60 -5.35 14.18
C ASN A 405 18.62 -5.06 15.69
N GLU A 406 17.94 -4.01 16.16
CA GLU A 406 17.73 -3.78 17.59
C GLU A 406 16.78 -4.84 18.16
N LEU A 407 15.68 -5.14 17.45
CA LEU A 407 14.77 -6.22 17.81
C LEU A 407 15.50 -7.57 17.88
N ARG A 408 16.28 -7.93 16.85
CA ARG A 408 17.05 -9.19 16.83
C ARG A 408 18.06 -9.26 17.98
N SER A 409 18.74 -8.17 18.28
CA SER A 409 19.68 -8.10 19.40
C SER A 409 18.94 -8.32 20.72
N LEU A 410 17.80 -7.64 20.92
CA LEU A 410 16.96 -7.78 22.10
C LEU A 410 16.41 -9.19 22.29
N ILE A 411 16.05 -9.88 21.20
CA ILE A 411 15.63 -11.29 21.24
C ILE A 411 16.77 -12.17 21.74
N GLY A 412 17.97 -11.99 21.17
CA GLY A 412 19.16 -12.78 21.51
C GLY A 412 19.73 -12.52 22.90
N SER A 413 19.58 -11.31 23.45
CA SER A 413 20.10 -10.93 24.77
C SER A 413 19.27 -9.81 25.41
N ALA A 414 18.81 -10.02 26.65
CA ALA A 414 17.95 -9.07 27.36
C ALA A 414 18.66 -7.75 27.73
N ASP A 415 19.96 -7.80 28.02
CA ASP A 415 20.72 -6.67 28.58
C ASP A 415 21.52 -5.89 27.53
N VAL A 416 21.33 -6.21 26.24
CA VAL A 416 22.13 -5.61 25.15
C VAL A 416 21.77 -4.16 24.86
N LEU A 417 20.52 -3.76 25.13
CA LEU A 417 20.03 -2.39 24.92
C LEU A 417 18.83 -2.08 25.83
N ASP A 418 18.67 -0.80 26.19
CA ASP A 418 17.50 -0.30 26.93
C ASP A 418 16.29 -0.14 25.99
N ALA A 419 15.63 -1.25 25.69
CA ALA A 419 14.55 -1.30 24.70
C ALA A 419 13.35 -0.43 25.10
N ARG A 420 13.00 -0.41 26.39
CA ARG A 420 11.92 0.43 26.94
C ARG A 420 12.24 1.91 26.79
N GLY A 421 13.45 2.32 27.17
CA GLY A 421 13.91 3.70 27.01
C GLY A 421 13.90 4.14 25.54
N ILE A 422 14.37 3.28 24.64
CA ILE A 422 14.37 3.53 23.19
C ILE A 422 12.95 3.68 22.65
N ALA A 423 12.06 2.73 22.93
CA ALA A 423 10.69 2.76 22.45
C ALA A 423 9.94 4.01 22.95
N ALA A 424 10.08 4.33 24.25
CA ALA A 424 9.47 5.52 24.84
C ALA A 424 10.00 6.82 24.23
N ALA A 425 11.31 6.90 23.94
CA ALA A 425 11.91 8.06 23.29
C ALA A 425 11.36 8.26 21.88
N ARG A 426 11.36 7.20 21.06
CA ARG A 426 10.90 7.27 19.66
C ARG A 426 9.39 7.48 19.54
N ARG A 427 8.60 7.01 20.50
CA ARG A 427 7.18 7.36 20.59
C ARG A 427 6.99 8.86 20.81
N ARG A 428 7.78 9.49 21.69
CA ARG A 428 7.75 10.96 21.88
C ARG A 428 8.23 11.70 20.63
N GLU A 429 9.33 11.26 20.02
CA GLU A 429 9.84 11.85 18.76
C GLU A 429 8.77 11.83 17.67
N ARG A 430 8.02 10.73 17.55
CA ARG A 430 6.92 10.60 16.60
C ARG A 430 5.76 11.57 16.88
N GLU A 431 5.38 11.76 18.14
CA GLU A 431 4.36 12.75 18.51
C GLU A 431 4.83 14.20 18.27
N GLU A 432 6.11 14.48 18.42
CA GLU A 432 6.68 15.79 18.04
C GLU A 432 6.70 15.97 16.51
N ALA A 433 7.06 14.93 15.75
CA ALA A 433 7.07 14.95 14.28
C ALA A 433 5.68 15.26 13.68
N ARG A 434 4.59 14.81 14.32
CA ARG A 434 3.21 15.14 13.91
C ARG A 434 2.89 16.64 13.92
N LYS A 435 3.67 17.45 14.65
CA LYS A 435 3.49 18.90 14.72
C LYS A 435 4.10 19.61 13.51
N ILE A 436 5.04 18.95 12.82
CA ILE A 436 5.75 19.45 11.65
C ILE A 436 4.86 19.31 10.42
N GLN A 437 4.81 20.36 9.60
CA GLN A 437 4.25 20.28 8.25
C GLN A 437 5.35 19.79 7.30
N PRO A 438 5.22 18.59 6.71
CA PRO A 438 6.19 18.09 5.75
C PRO A 438 6.19 18.96 4.50
N ARG A 439 7.37 19.16 3.91
CA ARG A 439 7.48 19.76 2.57
C ARG A 439 7.11 18.72 1.53
N ASP A 440 6.46 19.14 0.44
CA ASP A 440 6.15 18.24 -0.68
C ASP A 440 7.40 17.56 -1.26
N TRP A 441 8.55 18.25 -1.21
CA TRP A 441 9.82 17.72 -1.68
C TRP A 441 11.02 18.38 -1.00
N VAL A 442 12.17 17.70 -1.05
CA VAL A 442 13.50 18.20 -0.65
C VAL A 442 14.57 17.79 -1.68
N GLY A 443 15.78 18.34 -1.56
CA GLY A 443 16.91 18.06 -2.43
C GLY A 443 16.98 18.99 -3.65
N THR A 444 17.42 18.48 -4.79
CA THR A 444 17.60 19.24 -6.04
C THR A 444 16.70 18.67 -7.12
N VAL A 445 16.01 19.54 -7.85
CA VAL A 445 15.08 19.19 -8.93
C VAL A 445 15.69 19.56 -10.26
N THR A 446 15.82 18.57 -11.15
CA THR A 446 16.23 18.72 -12.55
C THR A 446 15.07 18.35 -13.48
N PRO A 447 15.09 18.77 -14.77
CA PRO A 447 14.09 18.35 -15.75
C PRO A 447 13.92 16.84 -15.83
N SER A 448 15.01 16.06 -15.88
CA SER A 448 14.93 14.60 -15.99
C SER A 448 14.32 13.95 -14.74
N GLN A 449 14.68 14.43 -13.54
CA GLN A 449 14.09 13.93 -12.29
C GLN A 449 12.60 14.26 -12.18
N LEU A 450 12.21 15.48 -12.56
CA LEU A 450 10.81 15.91 -12.52
C LEU A 450 9.95 15.17 -13.57
N ALA A 451 10.56 14.72 -14.67
CA ALA A 451 9.90 13.96 -15.73
C ALA A 451 9.80 12.46 -15.45
N PHE A 452 10.20 11.98 -14.26
CA PHE A 452 10.09 10.56 -13.92
C PHE A 452 8.62 10.10 -13.99
N PRO A 453 8.28 9.08 -14.82
CA PRO A 453 6.89 8.79 -15.18
C PRO A 453 5.96 8.45 -14.01
N TYR A 454 6.49 7.94 -12.92
CA TYR A 454 5.70 7.52 -11.75
C TYR A 454 5.34 8.67 -10.81
N LEU A 455 5.97 9.84 -10.92
CA LEU A 455 5.65 10.97 -10.03
C LEU A 455 4.26 11.55 -10.26
N VAL A 456 3.60 11.19 -11.37
CA VAL A 456 2.20 11.53 -11.62
C VAL A 456 1.27 11.04 -10.51
N ASN A 457 1.60 9.90 -9.88
CA ASN A 457 0.81 9.36 -8.76
C ASN A 457 0.84 10.28 -7.53
N TRP A 458 1.91 11.09 -7.36
CA TRP A 458 2.03 12.11 -6.31
C TRP A 458 1.70 13.52 -6.80
N GLY A 459 1.13 13.64 -8.00
CA GLY A 459 0.68 14.91 -8.56
C GLY A 459 1.75 15.76 -9.25
N TYR A 460 2.91 15.20 -9.57
CA TYR A 460 3.97 15.89 -10.31
C TYR A 460 3.81 15.73 -11.83
N PRO A 461 4.25 16.71 -12.64
CA PRO A 461 5.02 17.91 -12.27
C PRO A 461 4.17 19.07 -11.74
N ASP A 462 2.84 19.00 -11.84
CA ASP A 462 1.93 20.08 -11.46
C ASP A 462 2.15 20.60 -10.02
N ARG A 463 2.32 19.69 -9.07
CA ARG A 463 2.57 20.02 -7.65
C ARG A 463 3.84 20.86 -7.46
N PHE A 464 4.90 20.57 -8.20
CA PHE A 464 6.14 21.35 -8.16
C PHE A 464 5.90 22.81 -8.60
N HIS A 465 5.12 23.02 -9.66
CA HIS A 465 4.88 24.35 -10.22
C HIS A 465 3.86 25.17 -9.42
N ARG A 466 2.88 24.53 -8.77
CA ARG A 466 1.82 25.22 -7.99
C ARG A 466 2.34 25.86 -6.70
N LYS A 467 3.50 25.39 -6.17
CA LYS A 467 4.05 25.70 -4.84
C LYS A 467 3.12 25.30 -3.69
N GLN A 468 3.68 24.67 -2.67
CA GLN A 468 2.93 24.23 -1.48
C GLN A 468 2.33 25.45 -0.75
N SER A 469 1.09 25.31 -0.27
CA SER A 469 0.45 26.33 0.57
C SER A 469 1.18 26.51 1.90
N GLU A 470 1.44 27.76 2.28
CA GLU A 470 1.95 28.14 3.61
C GLU A 470 0.86 28.01 4.70
N ASP A 471 -0.42 27.93 4.31
CA ASP A 471 -1.55 27.77 5.22
C ASP A 471 -1.96 26.29 5.34
N ARG A 472 -1.78 25.73 6.54
CA ARG A 472 -2.13 24.34 6.92
C ARG A 472 -3.62 24.02 6.78
N THR A 473 -4.49 25.03 6.74
CA THR A 473 -5.94 24.85 6.61
C THR A 473 -6.40 24.79 5.15
N VAL A 474 -5.52 25.13 4.21
CA VAL A 474 -5.81 25.13 2.79
C VAL A 474 -5.29 23.85 2.16
N ILE A 475 -6.20 22.92 1.87
CA ILE A 475 -5.89 21.73 1.08
C ILE A 475 -5.82 22.13 -0.39
N THR A 476 -4.61 22.30 -0.91
CA THR A 476 -4.36 22.49 -2.35
C THR A 476 -4.20 21.11 -3.02
N GLY A 477 -5.26 20.30 -3.01
CA GLY A 477 -5.24 18.96 -3.61
C GLY A 477 -5.28 18.97 -5.14
N ILE A 478 -4.82 17.89 -5.75
CA ILE A 478 -5.22 17.47 -7.10
C ILE A 478 -6.37 16.49 -6.91
N ALA A 479 -7.48 16.68 -7.62
CA ALA A 479 -8.57 15.71 -7.61
C ALA A 479 -8.11 14.42 -8.30
N GLY A 480 -8.13 13.30 -7.58
CA GLY A 480 -7.93 11.96 -8.17
C GLY A 480 -6.54 11.34 -8.02
N SER A 481 -5.86 11.52 -6.89
CA SER A 481 -4.77 10.62 -6.45
C SER A 481 -5.32 9.51 -5.58
#